data_AF-A0A7X8UBT1-F1
#
_entry.id   AF-A0A7X8UBT1-F1
#
_cell.length_a   1.000
_cell.length_b   1.000
_cell.length_c   1.000
_cell.angle_alpha   90.00
_cell.angle_beta   90.00
_cell.angle_gamma   90.00
#
_symmetry.space_group_name_H-M   'P 1'
#
loop_
_entity.id
_entity.type
_entity.pdbx_description
1 polymer ?
#
loop_
_entity_poly.entity_id
_entity_poly.type
_entity_poly.pdbx_seq_one_letter_code
_entity_poly.pdbx_strand_id
1 'polypeptide(L)'
;MNAWRPAIVALAGLCLVAVCAHYGVQVGRGGHEWKTADWLINFEGGWVRRGLTGQLLHGLSGLGFPLLWSTFWLQVLVHSTVAVLVLRLFFSERRSAGWLALLFSPAFILLFPLYDMEAGFRKEILVFLSFSLLALGSMKGRLRHPYAAASLGCYALGVFSHELVSLCVLFFVCLLWRFLQANPGERAAGKMYLAGFLALAAAGLLFSAAFRGTERTAQEICLSLQGRGLNPEICGGAIRWLALDSEHAWDRVVIPLPRYLLLYLFPLTAALVPLFLARKPRRLSLWLLACMIPLVPLFVFATDWGRWIHAGFTLAGIVLLTESRREKVFLPKVPIAVVVLYASVWSVPHWIPEGGSGFFGAFSFLARWWGKF
;
A
#
# COMPACT_ATOMS: atom_id res chain seq x y z
N MET A 1 -7.49 -27.15 6.40
CA MET A 1 -7.23 -25.70 6.60
C MET A 1 -8.21 -25.02 7.54
N ASN A 2 -9.47 -25.49 7.66
CA ASN A 2 -10.41 -24.98 8.68
C ASN A 2 -9.85 -25.05 10.11
N ALA A 3 -9.05 -26.07 10.44
CA ALA A 3 -8.35 -26.18 11.73
C ALA A 3 -7.37 -25.03 12.00
N TRP A 4 -6.75 -24.44 10.97
CA TRP A 4 -5.77 -23.35 11.09
C TRP A 4 -6.40 -21.96 11.01
N ARG A 5 -7.69 -21.86 10.63
CA ARG A 5 -8.41 -20.59 10.52
C ARG A 5 -8.34 -19.73 11.78
N PRO A 6 -8.61 -20.24 13.01
CA PRO A 6 -8.51 -19.43 14.22
C PRO A 6 -7.07 -18.95 14.45
N ALA A 7 -6.07 -19.80 14.25
CA ALA A 7 -4.66 -19.43 14.42
C ALA A 7 -4.22 -18.33 13.44
N ILE A 8 -4.63 -18.41 12.16
CA ILE A 8 -4.32 -17.40 11.14
C ILE A 8 -4.96 -16.05 11.49
N VAL A 9 -6.24 -16.07 11.90
CA VAL A 9 -6.96 -14.85 12.29
C VAL A 9 -6.36 -14.25 13.56
N ALA A 10 -6.04 -15.07 14.55
CA ALA A 10 -5.38 -14.63 15.78
C ALA A 10 -4.02 -14.00 15.50
N LEU A 11 -3.18 -14.64 14.67
CA LEU A 11 -1.87 -14.10 14.29
C LEU A 11 -2.01 -12.77 13.53
N ALA A 12 -2.89 -12.70 12.53
CA ALA A 12 -3.13 -11.45 11.81
C ALA A 12 -3.68 -10.34 12.73
N GLY A 13 -4.55 -10.69 13.67
CA GLY A 13 -5.07 -9.78 14.69
C GLY A 13 -3.98 -9.28 15.64
N LEU A 14 -3.09 -10.16 16.10
CA LEU A 14 -1.95 -9.79 16.95
C LEU A 14 -0.99 -8.84 16.21
N CYS A 15 -0.67 -9.13 14.95
CA CYS A 15 0.15 -8.23 14.12
C CYS A 15 -0.51 -6.85 13.98
N LEU A 16 -1.80 -6.80 13.69
CA LEU A 16 -2.55 -5.56 13.56
C LEU A 16 -2.56 -4.76 14.89
N VAL A 17 -2.84 -5.42 16.01
CA VAL A 17 -2.84 -4.79 17.33
C VAL A 17 -1.46 -4.23 17.68
N ALA A 18 -0.39 -5.00 17.45
CA ALA A 18 0.98 -4.54 17.71
C ALA A 18 1.34 -3.28 16.90
N VAL A 19 1.01 -3.27 15.61
CA VAL A 19 1.27 -2.15 14.70
C VAL A 19 0.41 -0.92 15.06
N CYS A 20 -0.86 -1.12 15.41
CA CYS A 20 -1.75 -0.05 15.87
C CYS A 20 -1.31 0.55 17.21
N ALA A 21 -0.92 -0.29 18.18
CA ALA A 21 -0.44 0.17 19.48
C ALA A 21 0.84 0.99 19.36
N HIS A 22 1.81 0.51 18.58
CA HIS A 22 3.04 1.25 18.29
C HIS A 22 2.73 2.61 17.63
N TYR A 23 1.84 2.63 16.64
CA TYR A 23 1.47 3.89 15.99
C TYR A 23 0.69 4.84 16.92
N GLY A 24 -0.14 4.32 17.83
CA GLY A 24 -0.84 5.12 18.83
C GLY A 24 0.13 5.84 19.78
N VAL A 25 1.22 5.18 20.18
CA VAL A 25 2.30 5.81 20.97
C VAL A 25 2.98 6.92 20.18
N GLN A 26 3.25 6.72 18.88
CA GLN A 26 3.83 7.75 18.02
C GLN A 26 2.92 8.98 17.90
N VAL A 27 1.61 8.76 17.74
CA VAL A 27 0.61 9.84 17.67
C VAL A 27 0.51 10.58 19.00
N GLY A 28 0.53 9.87 20.12
CA GLY A 28 0.57 10.47 21.47
C GLY A 28 1.80 11.33 21.73
N ARG A 29 2.92 11.08 21.04
CA ARG A 29 4.16 11.88 21.11
C ARG A 29 4.19 13.06 20.14
N GLY A 30 3.09 13.36 19.44
CA GLY A 30 3.01 14.48 18.50
C GLY A 30 2.93 14.09 17.03
N GLY A 31 2.82 12.80 16.69
CA GLY A 31 2.68 12.34 15.32
C GLY A 31 4.00 12.10 14.60
N HIS A 32 3.94 11.50 13.42
CA HIS A 32 5.12 11.13 12.64
C HIS A 32 5.19 11.89 11.32
N GLU A 33 6.38 12.41 10.98
CA GLU A 33 6.65 13.29 9.82
C GLU A 33 6.32 12.67 8.45
N TRP A 34 6.23 11.34 8.39
CA TRP A 34 5.96 10.62 7.14
C TRP A 34 4.66 9.84 7.11
N LYS A 35 4.07 9.55 8.27
CA LYS A 35 2.81 8.79 8.35
C LYS A 35 1.64 9.69 8.59
N THR A 36 1.74 10.50 9.64
CA THR A 36 0.70 11.43 10.04
C THR A 36 0.75 12.64 9.13
N ALA A 37 1.94 13.26 8.97
CA ALA A 37 2.08 14.46 8.16
C ALA A 37 1.66 14.27 6.70
N ASP A 38 1.94 13.10 6.11
CA ASP A 38 1.51 12.80 4.74
C ASP A 38 -0.01 13.00 4.61
N TRP A 39 -0.80 12.44 5.52
CA TRP A 39 -2.27 12.59 5.52
C TRP A 39 -2.76 14.00 5.85
N LEU A 40 -1.92 14.87 6.40
CA LEU A 40 -2.27 16.24 6.78
C LEU A 40 -1.99 17.29 5.70
N ILE A 41 -1.35 16.91 4.58
CA ILE A 41 -1.18 17.80 3.42
C ILE A 41 -2.57 18.25 2.95
N ASN A 42 -2.82 19.56 2.95
CA ASN A 42 -4.11 20.18 2.65
C ASN A 42 -3.98 21.27 1.56
N PHE A 43 -5.08 21.98 1.25
CA PHE A 43 -5.11 23.01 0.20
C PHE A 43 -4.99 24.45 0.71
N GLU A 44 -4.57 24.68 1.96
CA GLU A 44 -4.44 26.03 2.52
C GLU A 44 -3.35 26.85 1.80
N GLY A 45 -2.30 26.19 1.30
CA GLY A 45 -1.27 26.81 0.46
C GLY A 45 -1.58 26.81 -1.04
N GLY A 46 -2.86 26.64 -1.40
CA GLY A 46 -3.34 26.45 -2.77
C GLY A 46 -3.48 24.98 -3.18
N TRP A 47 -3.91 24.76 -4.43
CA TRP A 47 -4.05 23.41 -4.98
C TRP A 47 -2.68 22.73 -5.09
N VAL A 48 -2.55 21.57 -4.43
CA VAL A 48 -1.31 20.78 -4.40
C VAL A 48 -1.61 19.30 -4.59
N ARG A 49 -0.70 18.58 -5.26
CA ARG A 49 -0.74 17.11 -5.29
C ARG A 49 -0.77 16.58 -3.86
N ARG A 50 -1.49 15.46 -3.67
CA ARG A 50 -1.64 14.77 -2.39
C ARG A 50 -2.50 15.45 -1.32
N GLY A 51 -3.13 16.59 -1.62
CA GLY A 51 -3.82 17.42 -0.63
C GLY A 51 -5.26 17.03 -0.26
N LEU A 52 -5.92 16.14 -1.02
CA LEU A 52 -7.36 15.88 -0.81
C LEU A 52 -7.68 15.28 0.58
N THR A 53 -6.87 14.33 1.03
CA THR A 53 -7.08 13.67 2.34
C THR A 53 -6.90 14.64 3.51
N GLY A 54 -5.90 15.53 3.45
CA GLY A 54 -5.71 16.52 4.50
C GLY A 54 -6.77 17.61 4.48
N GLN A 55 -7.31 17.98 3.33
CA GLN A 55 -8.43 18.92 3.27
C GLN A 55 -9.68 18.37 3.97
N LEU A 56 -9.99 17.09 3.78
CA LEU A 56 -11.11 16.43 4.46
C LEU A 56 -10.89 16.37 5.98
N LEU A 57 -9.68 16.03 6.41
CA LEU A 57 -9.32 15.99 7.84
C LEU A 57 -9.31 17.39 8.46
N HIS A 58 -8.89 18.40 7.72
CA HIS A 58 -8.92 19.80 8.14
C HIS A 58 -10.36 20.28 8.38
N GLY A 59 -11.29 19.92 7.50
CA GLY A 59 -12.72 20.18 7.66
C GLY A 59 -13.31 19.51 8.91
N LEU A 60 -12.93 18.25 9.19
CA LEU A 60 -13.34 17.55 10.41
C LEU A 60 -12.80 18.22 11.68
N SER A 61 -11.58 18.75 11.63
CA SER A 61 -11.01 19.48 12.75
C SER A 61 -11.74 20.80 13.01
N GLY A 62 -12.32 21.44 11.99
CA GLY A 62 -13.21 22.59 12.16
C GLY A 62 -14.48 22.30 12.98
N LEU A 63 -14.88 21.02 13.10
CA LEU A 63 -15.99 20.57 13.96
C LEU A 63 -15.56 20.27 15.40
N GLY A 64 -14.29 20.54 15.76
CA GLY A 64 -13.75 20.35 17.11
C GLY A 64 -13.04 19.00 17.34
N PHE A 65 -12.88 18.16 16.32
CA PHE A 65 -12.14 16.90 16.46
C PHE A 65 -10.61 17.11 16.44
N PRO A 66 -9.84 16.45 17.34
CA PRO A 66 -8.38 16.53 17.33
C PRO A 66 -7.78 15.92 16.07
N LEU A 67 -7.07 16.73 15.28
CA LEU A 67 -6.59 16.36 13.95
C LEU A 67 -5.74 15.07 13.95
N LEU A 68 -4.78 14.96 14.86
CA LEU A 68 -3.87 13.79 14.97
C LEU A 68 -4.62 12.48 15.23
N TRP A 69 -5.54 12.50 16.21
CA TRP A 69 -6.31 11.31 16.57
C TRP A 69 -7.35 10.97 15.50
N SER A 70 -7.95 11.95 14.84
CA SER A 70 -8.81 11.71 13.68
C SER A 70 -8.04 11.04 12.54
N THR A 71 -6.82 11.49 12.23
CA THR A 71 -5.95 10.84 11.25
C THR A 71 -5.60 9.41 11.65
N PHE A 72 -5.23 9.20 12.92
CA PHE A 72 -4.92 7.88 13.47
C PHE A 72 -6.09 6.90 13.27
N TRP A 73 -7.28 7.26 13.75
CA TRP A 73 -8.45 6.39 13.66
C TRP A 73 -8.86 6.10 12.23
N LEU A 74 -8.77 7.09 11.33
CA LEU A 74 -9.03 6.87 9.91
C LEU A 74 -8.05 5.88 9.29
N GLN A 75 -6.75 6.03 9.54
CA GLN A 75 -5.71 5.13 9.02
C GLN A 75 -5.87 3.70 9.57
N VAL A 76 -6.12 3.58 10.87
CA VAL A 76 -6.37 2.28 11.53
C VAL A 76 -7.61 1.62 10.96
N LEU A 77 -8.71 2.36 10.77
CA LEU A 77 -9.95 1.86 10.20
C LEU A 77 -9.73 1.34 8.78
N VAL A 78 -9.07 2.13 7.91
CA VAL A 78 -8.79 1.75 6.52
C VAL A 78 -7.91 0.51 6.48
N HIS A 79 -6.80 0.50 7.23
CA HIS A 79 -5.87 -0.63 7.24
C HIS A 79 -6.50 -1.91 7.80
N SER A 80 -7.25 -1.81 8.89
CA SER A 80 -8.00 -2.95 9.48
C SER A 80 -9.03 -3.50 8.51
N THR A 81 -9.75 -2.61 7.80
CA THR A 81 -10.72 -3.01 6.78
C THR A 81 -10.03 -3.77 5.64
N VAL A 82 -8.87 -3.31 5.17
CA VAL A 82 -8.07 -4.03 4.17
C VAL A 82 -7.69 -5.41 4.68
N ALA A 83 -7.16 -5.53 5.89
CA ALA A 83 -6.77 -6.81 6.49
C ALA A 83 -7.97 -7.79 6.54
N VAL A 84 -9.15 -7.33 6.98
CA VAL A 84 -10.37 -8.14 7.01
C VAL A 84 -10.81 -8.57 5.61
N LEU A 85 -10.79 -7.67 4.63
CA LEU A 85 -11.17 -7.99 3.23
C LEU A 85 -10.21 -9.02 2.62
N VAL A 86 -8.91 -8.87 2.85
CA VAL A 86 -7.87 -9.80 2.36
C VAL A 86 -8.02 -11.17 3.02
N LEU A 87 -8.26 -11.24 4.34
CA LEU A 87 -8.56 -12.50 5.02
C LEU A 87 -9.84 -13.16 4.47
N ARG A 88 -10.87 -12.35 4.17
CA ARG A 88 -12.10 -12.85 3.53
C ARG A 88 -11.83 -13.43 2.14
N LEU A 89 -10.98 -12.80 1.34
CA LEU A 89 -10.54 -13.33 0.04
C LEU A 89 -9.72 -14.62 0.21
N PHE A 90 -8.83 -14.67 1.20
CA PHE A 90 -8.02 -15.85 1.49
C PHE A 90 -8.89 -17.07 1.84
N PHE A 91 -9.84 -16.90 2.76
CA PHE A 91 -10.73 -17.97 3.24
C PHE A 91 -11.90 -18.30 2.29
N SER A 92 -12.03 -17.58 1.17
CA SER A 92 -13.09 -17.86 0.18
C SER A 92 -12.90 -19.20 -0.56
N GLU A 93 -11.67 -19.73 -0.57
CA GLU A 93 -11.31 -20.97 -1.26
C GLU A 93 -10.46 -21.87 -0.34
N ARG A 94 -10.42 -23.18 -0.64
CA ARG A 94 -9.54 -24.11 0.09
C ARG A 94 -8.09 -23.88 -0.34
N ARG A 95 -7.26 -23.38 0.57
CA ARG A 95 -5.83 -23.15 0.30
C ARG A 95 -4.94 -24.30 0.82
N SER A 96 -3.76 -24.42 0.22
CA SER A 96 -2.64 -25.20 0.75
C SER A 96 -1.81 -24.33 1.71
N ALA A 97 -0.93 -24.96 2.49
CA ALA A 97 0.01 -24.24 3.37
C ALA A 97 0.92 -23.26 2.60
N GLY A 98 1.21 -23.50 1.31
CA GLY A 98 2.00 -22.57 0.49
C GLY A 98 1.35 -21.19 0.33
N TRP A 99 0.02 -21.08 0.41
CA TRP A 99 -0.65 -19.77 0.39
C TRP A 99 -0.38 -18.94 1.64
N LEU A 100 0.02 -19.56 2.75
CA LEU A 100 0.45 -18.84 3.94
C LEU A 100 1.76 -18.09 3.69
N ALA A 101 2.64 -18.58 2.80
CA ALA A 101 3.83 -17.84 2.39
C ALA A 101 3.48 -16.57 1.59
N LEU A 102 2.35 -16.55 0.86
CA LEU A 102 1.84 -15.33 0.22
C LEU A 102 1.25 -14.37 1.27
N LEU A 103 0.38 -14.90 2.16
CA LEU A 103 -0.36 -14.11 3.15
C LEU A 103 0.55 -13.49 4.22
N PHE A 104 1.56 -14.23 4.67
CA PHE A 104 2.55 -13.83 5.67
C PHE A 104 3.92 -13.60 5.03
N SER A 105 3.95 -13.10 3.80
CA SER A 105 5.19 -12.56 3.23
C SER A 105 5.49 -11.20 3.89
N PRO A 106 6.74 -10.94 4.30
CA PRO A 106 7.20 -9.62 4.75
C PRO A 106 6.90 -8.46 3.80
N ALA A 107 6.71 -8.72 2.50
CA ALA A 107 6.30 -7.71 1.52
C ALA A 107 4.78 -7.52 1.41
N PHE A 108 3.98 -8.36 2.05
CA PHE A 108 2.51 -8.30 2.01
C PHE A 108 1.95 -7.41 3.11
N ILE A 109 0.74 -6.90 2.91
CA ILE A 109 0.08 -5.92 3.78
C ILE A 109 -0.02 -6.29 5.26
N LEU A 110 -0.03 -7.58 5.61
CA LEU A 110 -0.15 -8.00 7.01
C LEU A 110 1.15 -7.91 7.81
N LEU A 111 2.30 -8.19 7.19
CA LEU A 111 3.60 -8.21 7.88
C LEU A 111 4.49 -7.03 7.53
N PHE A 112 4.29 -6.38 6.39
CA PHE A 112 5.11 -5.24 5.99
C PHE A 112 5.12 -4.12 7.05
N PRO A 113 3.98 -3.66 7.59
CA PRO A 113 3.97 -2.64 8.65
C PRO A 113 4.58 -3.09 9.98
N LEU A 114 4.69 -4.41 10.21
CA LEU A 114 5.30 -4.98 11.42
C LEU A 114 6.83 -4.95 11.31
N TYR A 115 7.37 -5.38 10.17
CA TYR A 115 8.82 -5.35 9.93
C TYR A 115 9.34 -3.94 9.69
N ASP A 116 8.53 -3.09 9.06
CA ASP A 116 8.85 -1.68 8.85
C ASP A 116 7.81 -0.78 9.52
N MET A 117 8.04 -0.58 10.82
CA MET A 117 7.21 0.23 11.68
C MET A 117 7.20 1.71 11.30
N GLU A 118 8.07 2.22 10.42
CA GLU A 118 8.08 3.64 10.02
C GLU A 118 7.32 3.87 8.70
N ALA A 119 7.20 2.84 7.86
CA ALA A 119 6.53 2.91 6.57
C ALA A 119 5.04 2.52 6.56
N GLY A 120 4.55 1.87 7.62
CA GLY A 120 3.13 1.54 7.75
C GLY A 120 2.19 2.77 7.76
N PHE A 121 0.91 2.55 7.44
CA PHE A 121 -0.17 3.56 7.47
C PHE A 121 -0.07 4.78 6.52
N ARG A 122 0.89 4.78 5.59
CA ARG A 122 0.91 5.78 4.51
C ARG A 122 -0.27 5.60 3.54
N LYS A 123 -0.55 6.61 2.71
CA LYS A 123 -1.79 6.73 1.91
C LYS A 123 -2.06 5.59 0.93
N GLU A 124 -1.07 4.76 0.61
CA GLU A 124 -1.23 3.57 -0.24
C GLU A 124 -2.30 2.61 0.27
N ILE A 125 -2.59 2.60 1.57
CA ILE A 125 -3.68 1.78 2.12
C ILE A 125 -5.03 2.05 1.43
N LEU A 126 -5.23 3.24 0.82
CA LEU A 126 -6.41 3.56 0.02
C LEU A 126 -6.47 2.74 -1.29
N VAL A 127 -5.34 2.50 -1.97
CA VAL A 127 -5.34 1.65 -3.17
C VAL A 127 -5.61 0.20 -2.81
N PHE A 128 -5.08 -0.27 -1.68
CA PHE A 128 -5.35 -1.62 -1.20
C PHE A 128 -6.81 -1.81 -0.82
N LEU A 129 -7.44 -0.81 -0.19
CA LEU A 129 -8.87 -0.82 0.13
C LEU A 129 -9.71 -0.86 -1.14
N SER A 130 -9.47 0.08 -2.06
CA SER A 130 -10.16 0.15 -3.35
C SER A 130 -10.04 -1.18 -4.11
N PHE A 131 -8.83 -1.73 -4.22
CA PHE A 131 -8.58 -2.95 -4.97
C PHE A 131 -9.19 -4.19 -4.30
N SER A 132 -9.13 -4.30 -2.97
CA SER A 132 -9.74 -5.40 -2.21
C SER A 132 -11.27 -5.41 -2.32
N LEU A 133 -11.91 -4.23 -2.33
CA LEU A 133 -13.34 -4.09 -2.56
C LEU A 133 -13.73 -4.58 -3.96
N LEU A 134 -12.98 -4.18 -4.98
CA LEU A 134 -13.21 -4.63 -6.36
C LEU A 134 -13.03 -6.13 -6.51
N ALA A 135 -11.96 -6.69 -5.95
CA ALA A 135 -11.69 -8.12 -5.91
C ALA A 135 -12.87 -8.88 -5.31
N LEU A 136 -13.33 -8.46 -4.13
CA LEU A 136 -14.46 -9.09 -3.46
C LEU A 136 -15.78 -8.93 -4.23
N GLY A 137 -16.02 -7.76 -4.82
CA GLY A 137 -17.19 -7.47 -5.65
C GLY A 137 -17.24 -8.30 -6.94
N SER A 138 -16.08 -8.74 -7.42
CA SER A 138 -15.90 -9.55 -8.63
C SER A 138 -15.84 -11.04 -8.35
N MET A 139 -15.86 -11.49 -7.09
CA MET A 139 -15.69 -12.90 -6.74
C MET A 139 -16.79 -13.80 -7.29
N LYS A 140 -18.03 -13.31 -7.37
CA LYS A 140 -19.18 -14.08 -7.89
C LYS A 140 -19.32 -13.84 -9.39
N GLY A 141 -20.03 -14.71 -10.12
CA GLY A 141 -20.29 -14.56 -11.57
C GLY A 141 -21.11 -13.34 -11.98
N ARG A 142 -21.40 -12.43 -11.05
CA ARG A 142 -22.08 -11.15 -11.25
C ARG A 142 -21.36 -10.06 -10.48
N LEU A 143 -21.18 -8.89 -11.10
CA LEU A 143 -20.50 -7.78 -10.45
C LEU A 143 -21.41 -7.17 -9.38
N ARG A 144 -20.90 -7.09 -8.16
CA ARG A 144 -21.64 -6.46 -7.06
C ARG A 144 -21.43 -4.95 -7.11
N HIS A 145 -22.39 -4.25 -7.72
CA HIS A 145 -22.34 -2.79 -7.89
C HIS A 145 -21.99 -1.99 -6.63
N PRO A 146 -22.50 -2.31 -5.41
CA PRO A 146 -22.11 -1.57 -4.22
C PRO A 146 -20.60 -1.65 -3.91
N TYR A 147 -19.99 -2.83 -4.10
CA TYR A 147 -18.55 -3.02 -3.90
C TYR A 147 -17.73 -2.34 -5.00
N ALA A 148 -18.19 -2.40 -6.25
CA ALA A 148 -17.52 -1.76 -7.38
C ALA A 148 -17.60 -0.22 -7.30
N ALA A 149 -18.75 0.33 -6.91
CA ALA A 149 -18.93 1.76 -6.69
C ALA A 149 -18.11 2.26 -5.48
N ALA A 150 -18.12 1.53 -4.36
CA ALA A 150 -17.27 1.85 -3.21
C ALA A 150 -15.78 1.79 -3.57
N SER A 151 -15.37 0.80 -4.36
CA SER A 151 -14.01 0.71 -4.90
C SER A 151 -13.63 1.93 -5.73
N LEU A 152 -14.50 2.36 -6.66
CA LEU A 152 -14.28 3.53 -7.49
C LEU A 152 -14.20 4.82 -6.66
N GLY A 153 -15.05 4.98 -5.63
CA GLY A 153 -15.00 6.10 -4.70
C GLY A 153 -13.69 6.14 -3.89
N CYS A 154 -13.26 5.00 -3.34
CA CYS A 154 -11.97 4.89 -2.65
C CYS A 154 -10.79 5.16 -3.60
N TYR A 155 -10.90 4.74 -4.85
CA TYR A 155 -9.90 5.01 -5.88
C TYR A 155 -9.81 6.50 -6.18
N ALA A 156 -10.94 7.18 -6.37
CA ALA A 156 -10.99 8.63 -6.59
C ALA A 156 -10.31 9.38 -5.43
N LEU A 157 -10.64 9.03 -4.18
CA LEU A 157 -10.00 9.59 -3.00
C LEU A 157 -8.48 9.35 -3.00
N GLY A 158 -8.06 8.12 -3.30
CA GLY A 158 -6.65 7.73 -3.35
C GLY A 158 -5.87 8.45 -4.45
N VAL A 159 -6.44 8.58 -5.64
CA VAL A 159 -5.81 9.20 -6.82
C VAL A 159 -5.44 10.67 -6.57
N PHE A 160 -6.33 11.45 -5.97
CA PHE A 160 -6.04 12.85 -5.62
C PHE A 160 -5.24 13.00 -4.31
N SER A 161 -5.01 11.90 -3.60
CA SER A 161 -4.22 11.87 -2.35
C SER A 161 -2.81 11.35 -2.53
N HIS A 162 -2.55 10.50 -3.53
CA HIS A 162 -1.22 9.95 -3.80
C HIS A 162 -1.12 9.43 -5.24
N GLU A 163 -0.11 9.87 -5.98
CA GLU A 163 0.07 9.58 -7.41
C GLU A 163 0.31 8.09 -7.72
N LEU A 164 0.88 7.33 -6.77
CA LEU A 164 1.00 5.87 -6.86
C LEU A 164 -0.34 5.21 -7.21
N VAL A 165 -1.45 5.70 -6.65
CA VAL A 165 -2.77 5.10 -6.85
C VAL A 165 -3.13 5.11 -8.34
N SER A 166 -2.83 6.20 -9.05
CA SER A 166 -3.03 6.33 -10.49
C SER A 166 -2.16 5.36 -11.28
N LEU A 167 -0.90 5.15 -10.86
CA LEU A 167 0.02 4.23 -11.52
C LEU A 167 -0.39 2.77 -11.34
N CYS A 168 -1.11 2.45 -10.26
CA CYS A 168 -1.65 1.11 -10.02
C CYS A 168 -2.87 0.76 -10.90
N VAL A 169 -3.36 1.64 -11.77
CA VAL A 169 -4.57 1.41 -12.59
C VAL A 169 -4.55 0.11 -13.39
N LEU A 170 -3.37 -0.33 -13.87
CA LEU A 170 -3.25 -1.57 -14.65
C LEU A 170 -3.66 -2.81 -13.86
N PHE A 171 -3.55 -2.82 -12.53
CA PHE A 171 -4.07 -3.92 -11.71
C PHE A 171 -5.61 -3.97 -11.77
N PHE A 172 -6.28 -2.82 -11.73
CA PHE A 172 -7.74 -2.71 -11.87
C PHE A 172 -8.17 -3.16 -13.26
N VAL A 173 -7.46 -2.72 -14.30
CA VAL A 173 -7.67 -3.16 -15.69
C VAL A 173 -7.54 -4.68 -15.79
N CYS A 174 -6.44 -5.25 -15.27
CA CYS A 174 -6.17 -6.68 -15.30
C CYS A 174 -7.32 -7.48 -14.66
N LEU A 175 -7.73 -7.09 -13.45
CA LEU A 175 -8.77 -7.79 -12.70
C LEU A 175 -10.15 -7.72 -13.38
N LEU A 176 -10.57 -6.52 -13.80
CA LEU A 176 -11.85 -6.31 -14.47
C LEU A 176 -11.90 -6.96 -15.85
N TRP A 177 -10.84 -6.80 -16.65
CA TRP A 177 -10.79 -7.39 -17.98
C TRP A 177 -10.95 -8.91 -17.93
N ARG A 178 -10.27 -9.57 -17.00
CA ARG A 178 -10.38 -11.02 -16.77
C ARG A 178 -11.76 -11.42 -16.28
N PHE A 179 -12.36 -10.63 -15.37
CA PHE A 179 -13.74 -10.84 -14.93
C PHE A 179 -14.74 -10.78 -16.11
N LEU A 180 -14.58 -9.81 -17.01
CA LEU A 180 -15.45 -9.61 -18.18
C LEU A 180 -15.27 -10.68 -19.26
N GLN A 181 -14.07 -11.25 -19.40
CA GLN A 181 -13.85 -12.41 -20.26
C GLN A 181 -14.62 -13.63 -19.76
N ALA A 182 -14.63 -13.84 -18.45
CA ALA A 182 -15.34 -14.95 -17.83
C ALA A 182 -16.87 -14.75 -17.77
N ASN A 183 -17.35 -13.51 -17.77
CA ASN A 183 -18.78 -13.18 -17.58
C ASN A 183 -19.27 -12.19 -18.66
N PRO A 184 -19.59 -12.67 -19.88
CA PRO A 184 -20.01 -11.79 -20.99
C PRO A 184 -21.26 -10.93 -20.70
N GLY A 185 -22.17 -11.41 -19.84
CA GLY A 185 -23.38 -10.67 -19.45
C GLY A 185 -23.12 -9.38 -18.67
N GLU A 186 -21.94 -9.25 -18.05
CA GLU A 186 -21.58 -8.09 -17.22
C GLU A 186 -20.72 -7.05 -18.00
N ARG A 187 -20.55 -7.23 -19.32
CA ARG A 187 -19.66 -6.41 -20.14
C ARG A 187 -19.99 -4.92 -20.11
N ALA A 188 -21.26 -4.55 -20.14
CA ALA A 188 -21.67 -3.13 -20.12
C ALA A 188 -21.25 -2.47 -18.80
N ALA A 189 -21.62 -3.07 -17.66
CA ALA A 189 -21.26 -2.56 -16.34
C ALA A 189 -19.74 -2.55 -16.12
N GLY A 190 -19.04 -3.64 -16.46
CA GLY A 190 -17.58 -3.69 -16.26
C GLY A 190 -16.81 -2.73 -17.15
N LYS A 191 -17.26 -2.46 -18.38
CA LYS A 191 -16.67 -1.42 -19.24
C LYS A 191 -16.88 -0.02 -18.66
N MET A 192 -18.04 0.26 -18.08
CA MET A 192 -18.32 1.53 -17.38
C MET A 192 -17.35 1.74 -16.21
N TYR A 193 -17.20 0.76 -15.32
CA TYR A 193 -16.24 0.87 -14.21
C TYR A 193 -14.79 0.98 -14.71
N LEU A 194 -14.42 0.20 -15.73
CA LEU A 194 -13.09 0.30 -16.35
C LEU A 194 -12.80 1.70 -16.89
N ALA A 195 -13.76 2.29 -17.61
CA ALA A 195 -13.66 3.66 -18.10
C ALA A 195 -13.55 4.65 -16.93
N GLY A 196 -14.30 4.45 -15.85
CA GLY A 196 -14.20 5.25 -14.63
C GLY A 196 -12.80 5.21 -13.99
N PHE A 197 -12.22 4.03 -13.81
CA PHE A 197 -10.86 3.89 -13.27
C PHE A 197 -9.81 4.54 -14.15
N LEU A 198 -9.90 4.36 -15.48
CA LEU A 198 -8.96 4.97 -16.43
C LEU A 198 -9.10 6.49 -16.48
N ALA A 199 -10.32 7.01 -16.50
CA ALA A 199 -10.59 8.45 -16.49
C ALA A 199 -10.07 9.10 -15.21
N LEU A 200 -10.31 8.49 -14.04
CA LEU A 200 -9.78 8.97 -12.77
C LEU A 200 -8.24 8.92 -12.74
N ALA A 201 -7.63 7.82 -13.19
CA ALA A 201 -6.17 7.70 -13.24
C ALA A 201 -5.55 8.82 -14.10
N ALA A 202 -6.11 9.07 -15.28
CA ALA A 202 -5.67 10.14 -16.17
C ALA A 202 -5.84 11.52 -15.51
N ALA A 203 -7.02 11.80 -14.95
CA ALA A 203 -7.29 13.05 -14.24
C ALA A 203 -6.34 13.28 -13.07
N GLY A 204 -6.03 12.24 -12.29
CA GLY A 204 -5.09 12.31 -11.18
C GLY A 204 -3.65 12.57 -11.59
N LEU A 205 -3.18 11.93 -12.66
CA LEU A 205 -1.84 12.19 -13.20
C LEU A 205 -1.74 13.61 -13.77
N LEU A 206 -2.76 14.08 -14.49
CA LEU A 206 -2.83 15.46 -14.98
C LEU A 206 -2.84 16.46 -13.83
N PHE A 207 -3.63 16.21 -12.79
CA PHE A 207 -3.68 17.02 -11.58
C PHE A 207 -2.31 17.05 -10.89
N SER A 208 -1.67 15.90 -10.68
CA SER A 208 -0.34 15.83 -10.06
C SER A 208 0.75 16.50 -10.91
N ALA A 209 0.61 16.52 -12.24
CA ALA A 209 1.54 17.19 -13.14
C ALA A 209 1.36 18.71 -13.12
N ALA A 210 0.12 19.20 -13.03
CA ALA A 210 -0.22 20.61 -12.97
C ALA A 210 0.07 21.25 -11.60
N PHE A 211 -0.13 20.51 -10.50
CA PHE A 211 -0.06 21.03 -9.13
C PHE A 211 1.05 20.36 -8.32
N ARG A 212 2.32 20.53 -8.71
CA ARG A 212 3.47 19.87 -8.06
C ARG A 212 3.71 20.30 -6.61
N GLY A 213 3.29 21.51 -6.25
CA GLY A 213 3.64 22.18 -4.99
C GLY A 213 4.88 23.05 -5.16
N THR A 214 4.98 24.07 -4.32
CA THR A 214 6.13 24.99 -4.24
C THR A 214 6.60 25.08 -2.79
N GLU A 215 7.78 25.64 -2.56
CA GLU A 215 8.26 25.92 -1.20
C GLU A 215 7.25 26.78 -0.41
N ARG A 216 6.68 27.80 -1.05
CA ARG A 216 5.63 28.63 -0.47
C ARG A 216 4.42 27.80 -0.02
N THR A 217 3.93 26.90 -0.89
CA THR A 217 2.82 26.01 -0.56
C THR A 217 3.13 25.12 0.65
N ALA A 218 4.34 24.55 0.73
CA ALA A 218 4.75 23.73 1.85
C ALA A 218 4.82 24.52 3.17
N GLN A 219 5.30 25.77 3.12
CA GLN A 219 5.35 26.67 4.27
C GLN A 219 3.95 27.06 4.74
N GLU A 220 3.05 27.43 3.83
CA GLU A 220 1.65 27.81 4.16
C GLU A 220 0.88 26.63 4.80
N ILE A 221 1.06 25.41 4.28
CA ILE A 221 0.51 24.19 4.90
C ILE A 221 1.08 23.99 6.31
N CYS A 222 2.39 24.14 6.49
CA CYS A 222 3.03 23.97 7.79
C CYS A 222 2.55 25.00 8.81
N LEU A 223 2.44 26.28 8.42
CA LEU A 223 1.91 27.35 9.26
C LEU A 223 0.45 27.09 9.68
N SER A 224 -0.38 26.58 8.77
CA SER A 224 -1.77 26.18 9.08
C SER A 224 -1.81 25.06 10.14
N LEU A 225 -0.93 24.07 10.04
CA LEU A 225 -0.83 22.99 11.01
C LEU A 225 -0.30 23.47 12.37
N GLN A 226 0.74 24.29 12.39
CA GLN A 226 1.30 24.88 13.62
C GLN A 226 0.30 25.82 14.32
N GLY A 227 -0.46 26.60 13.56
CA GLY A 227 -1.53 27.44 14.08
C GLY A 227 -2.63 26.67 14.82
N ARG A 228 -2.71 25.35 14.61
CA ARG A 228 -3.62 24.43 15.31
C ARG A 228 -2.95 23.68 16.48
N GLY A 229 -1.75 24.10 16.89
CA GLY A 229 -1.03 23.54 18.04
C GLY A 229 -0.26 22.25 17.77
N LEU A 230 0.05 21.96 16.49
CA LEU A 230 0.85 20.79 16.12
C LEU A 230 2.35 21.06 16.25
N ASN A 231 3.12 20.02 16.59
CA ASN A 231 4.57 20.10 16.71
C ASN A 231 5.21 20.47 15.35
N PRO A 232 6.11 21.47 15.28
CA PRO A 232 6.86 21.82 14.07
C PRO A 232 7.58 20.66 13.38
N GLU A 233 8.01 19.65 14.13
CA GLU A 233 8.72 18.47 13.60
C GLU A 233 7.89 17.73 12.53
N ILE A 234 6.55 17.73 12.62
CA ILE A 234 5.66 17.09 11.65
C ILE A 234 5.94 17.56 10.20
N CYS A 235 6.38 18.81 10.03
CA CYS A 235 6.66 19.37 8.71
C CYS A 235 7.99 18.89 8.09
N GLY A 236 8.88 18.23 8.85
CA GLY A 236 10.22 17.84 8.43
C GLY A 236 10.27 16.79 7.31
N GLY A 237 9.21 15.99 7.17
CA GLY A 237 9.15 14.85 6.25
C GLY A 237 8.34 15.12 4.98
N ALA A 238 7.13 14.54 4.91
CA ALA A 238 6.33 14.50 3.68
C ALA A 238 5.96 15.91 3.15
N ILE A 239 5.76 16.88 4.05
CA ILE A 239 5.41 18.26 3.69
C ILE A 239 6.63 18.98 3.09
N ARG A 240 7.81 18.90 3.73
CA ARG A 240 9.05 19.45 3.18
C ARG A 240 9.39 18.88 1.81
N TRP A 241 9.08 17.61 1.56
CA TRP A 241 9.31 16.99 0.25
C TRP A 241 8.48 17.61 -0.89
N LEU A 242 7.42 18.38 -0.60
CA LEU A 242 6.68 19.15 -1.61
C LEU A 242 7.46 20.38 -2.09
N ALA A 243 8.39 20.90 -1.29
CA ALA A 243 9.21 22.06 -1.61
C ALA A 243 10.44 21.72 -2.46
N LEU A 244 10.82 20.44 -2.54
CA LEU A 244 12.06 20.01 -3.20
C LEU A 244 11.86 19.80 -4.70
N ASP A 245 12.79 20.33 -5.48
CA ASP A 245 12.81 20.21 -6.94
C ASP A 245 13.38 18.87 -7.43
N SER A 246 13.14 18.59 -8.71
CA SER A 246 13.58 17.37 -9.41
C SER A 246 15.09 17.12 -9.31
N GLU A 247 15.91 18.18 -9.24
CA GLU A 247 17.37 18.12 -9.16
C GLU A 247 17.85 17.49 -7.84
N HIS A 248 17.19 17.78 -6.72
CA HIS A 248 17.46 17.12 -5.44
C HIS A 248 17.11 15.62 -5.45
N ALA A 249 16.18 15.20 -6.30
CA ALA A 249 15.88 13.77 -6.48
C ALA A 249 16.95 13.06 -7.31
N TRP A 250 17.58 13.75 -8.28
CA TRP A 250 18.68 13.20 -9.08
C TRP A 250 19.89 12.83 -8.21
N ASP A 251 20.32 13.74 -7.34
CA ASP A 251 21.49 13.51 -6.46
C ASP A 251 21.26 12.39 -5.45
N ARG A 252 20.04 12.30 -4.89
CA ARG A 252 19.73 11.30 -3.86
C ARG A 252 19.39 9.90 -4.39
N VAL A 253 19.02 9.74 -5.66
CA VAL A 253 18.52 8.46 -6.19
C VAL A 253 19.38 7.93 -7.32
N VAL A 254 19.79 8.77 -8.27
CA VAL A 254 20.45 8.29 -9.50
C VAL A 254 21.93 8.00 -9.26
N ILE A 255 22.62 8.84 -8.49
CA ILE A 255 24.02 8.62 -8.11
C ILE A 255 24.20 7.28 -7.36
N PRO A 256 23.39 6.95 -6.33
CA PRO A 256 23.50 5.67 -5.63
C PRO A 256 22.72 4.51 -6.29
N LEU A 257 22.16 4.67 -7.50
CA LEU A 257 21.28 3.67 -8.12
C LEU A 257 21.84 2.24 -8.17
N PRO A 258 23.12 2.00 -8.56
CA PRO A 258 23.68 0.64 -8.57
C PRO A 258 23.67 0.00 -7.18
N ARG A 259 23.91 0.78 -6.13
CA ARG A 259 23.85 0.32 -4.74
C ARG A 259 22.42 -0.05 -4.35
N TYR A 260 21.44 0.79 -4.65
CA TYR A 260 20.03 0.49 -4.39
C TYR A 260 19.58 -0.79 -5.12
N LEU A 261 19.98 -0.99 -6.38
CA LEU A 261 19.70 -2.22 -7.13
C LEU A 261 20.27 -3.46 -6.43
N LEU A 262 21.53 -3.42 -6.01
CA LEU A 262 22.16 -4.54 -5.31
C LEU A 262 21.50 -4.84 -3.96
N LEU A 263 21.20 -3.78 -3.20
CA LEU A 263 20.56 -3.89 -1.88
C LEU A 263 19.13 -4.45 -1.98
N TYR A 264 18.32 -3.97 -2.92
CA TYR A 264 16.94 -4.42 -3.07
C TYR A 264 16.77 -5.70 -3.90
N LEU A 265 17.82 -6.22 -4.53
CA LEU A 265 17.76 -7.48 -5.29
C LEU A 265 17.30 -8.65 -4.43
N PHE A 266 17.84 -8.80 -3.21
CA PHE A 266 17.44 -9.88 -2.30
C PHE A 266 15.98 -9.74 -1.82
N PRO A 267 15.54 -8.59 -1.25
CA PRO A 267 14.14 -8.41 -0.88
C PRO A 267 13.16 -8.56 -2.05
N LEU A 268 13.52 -8.07 -3.24
CA LEU A 268 12.69 -8.21 -4.44
C LEU A 268 12.56 -9.68 -4.85
N THR A 269 13.67 -10.40 -4.96
CA THR A 269 13.64 -11.82 -5.33
C THR A 269 12.90 -12.66 -4.29
N ALA A 270 13.14 -12.42 -3.00
CA ALA A 270 12.43 -13.08 -1.90
C ALA A 270 10.92 -12.78 -1.93
N ALA A 271 10.52 -11.54 -2.21
CA ALA A 271 9.12 -11.18 -2.40
C ALA A 271 8.51 -11.93 -3.59
N LEU A 272 9.22 -12.09 -4.70
CA LEU A 272 8.68 -12.76 -5.88
C LEU A 272 8.54 -14.29 -5.74
N VAL A 273 9.18 -14.93 -4.73
CA VAL A 273 9.15 -16.40 -4.55
C VAL A 273 7.73 -16.99 -4.56
N PRO A 274 6.76 -16.54 -3.74
CA PRO A 274 5.40 -17.08 -3.80
C PRO A 274 4.72 -16.81 -5.15
N LEU A 275 5.01 -15.68 -5.80
CA LEU A 275 4.45 -15.41 -7.13
C LEU A 275 4.99 -16.41 -8.16
N PHE A 276 6.29 -16.72 -8.15
CA PHE A 276 6.88 -17.69 -9.07
C PHE A 276 6.47 -19.14 -8.78
N LEU A 277 6.40 -19.53 -7.50
CA LEU A 277 5.98 -20.87 -7.10
C LEU A 277 4.50 -21.14 -7.42
N ALA A 278 3.67 -20.11 -7.55
CA ALA A 278 2.28 -20.26 -7.94
C ALA A 278 2.19 -20.81 -9.37
N ARG A 279 1.69 -22.04 -9.51
CA ARG A 279 1.29 -22.62 -10.79
C ARG A 279 0.09 -21.84 -11.30
N LYS A 280 0.26 -21.15 -12.42
CA LYS A 280 -0.72 -20.26 -13.05
C LYS A 280 -0.49 -20.21 -14.56
N PRO A 281 -1.50 -19.86 -15.38
CA PRO A 281 -1.27 -19.78 -16.81
C PRO A 281 -0.30 -18.65 -17.16
N ARG A 282 0.51 -18.87 -18.20
CA ARG A 282 1.52 -17.91 -18.69
C ARG A 282 0.92 -16.52 -18.93
N ARG A 283 -0.32 -16.46 -19.43
CA ARG A 283 -1.05 -15.20 -19.64
C ARG A 283 -1.21 -14.40 -18.34
N LEU A 284 -1.53 -15.05 -17.22
CA LEU A 284 -1.65 -14.36 -15.93
C LEU A 284 -0.29 -13.83 -15.45
N SER A 285 0.79 -14.60 -15.63
CA SER A 285 2.15 -14.12 -15.32
C SER A 285 2.53 -12.88 -16.13
N LEU A 286 2.24 -12.87 -17.44
CA LEU A 286 2.52 -11.73 -18.31
C LEU A 286 1.71 -10.49 -17.92
N TRP A 287 0.43 -10.67 -17.55
CA TRP A 287 -0.39 -9.57 -17.03
C TRP A 287 0.16 -9.00 -15.73
N LEU A 288 0.56 -9.85 -14.77
CA LEU A 288 1.14 -9.40 -13.51
C LEU A 288 2.43 -8.62 -13.73
N LEU A 289 3.29 -9.05 -14.66
CA LEU A 289 4.49 -8.31 -15.05
C LEU A 289 4.15 -6.96 -15.69
N ALA A 290 3.18 -6.94 -16.62
CA ALA A 290 2.73 -5.71 -17.26
C ALA A 290 2.17 -4.70 -16.24
N CYS A 291 1.49 -5.16 -15.19
CA CYS A 291 0.98 -4.30 -14.12
C CYS A 291 2.09 -3.61 -13.29
N MET A 292 3.31 -4.15 -13.29
CA MET A 292 4.45 -3.54 -12.57
C MET A 292 5.13 -2.44 -13.38
N ILE A 293 4.98 -2.42 -14.71
CA ILE A 293 5.67 -1.47 -15.59
C ILE A 293 5.41 -0.01 -15.20
N PRO A 294 4.16 0.44 -14.93
CA PRO A 294 3.91 1.83 -14.52
C PRO A 294 4.53 2.22 -13.18
N LEU A 295 4.95 1.26 -12.35
CA LEU A 295 5.61 1.54 -11.07
C LEU A 295 7.12 1.78 -11.23
N VAL A 296 7.72 1.35 -12.36
CA VAL A 296 9.16 1.48 -12.63
C VAL A 296 9.68 2.92 -12.48
N PRO A 297 8.99 3.96 -12.98
CA PRO A 297 9.45 5.34 -12.81
C PRO A 297 9.65 5.75 -11.34
N LEU A 298 8.89 5.18 -10.40
CA LEU A 298 9.00 5.53 -8.98
C LEU A 298 10.32 5.09 -8.35
N PHE A 299 10.95 4.05 -8.88
CA PHE A 299 12.27 3.59 -8.42
C PHE A 299 13.37 4.57 -8.83
N VAL A 300 13.13 5.44 -9.81
CA VAL A 300 14.06 6.48 -10.25
C VAL A 300 13.87 7.78 -9.47
N PHE A 301 12.64 8.11 -9.07
CA PHE A 301 12.31 9.40 -8.45
C PHE A 301 12.23 9.38 -6.91
N ALA A 302 12.23 8.20 -6.28
CA ALA A 302 12.12 8.09 -4.83
C ALA A 302 13.01 6.98 -4.26
N THR A 303 13.54 7.19 -3.07
CA THR A 303 14.39 6.25 -2.31
C THR A 303 13.59 5.16 -1.58
N ASP A 304 12.27 5.31 -1.52
CA ASP A 304 11.31 4.47 -0.78
C ASP A 304 10.98 3.12 -1.49
N TRP A 305 11.98 2.44 -2.05
CA TRP A 305 11.79 1.27 -2.93
C TRP A 305 10.98 0.15 -2.27
N GLY A 306 11.15 -0.05 -0.96
CA GLY A 306 10.40 -1.07 -0.22
C GLY A 306 8.90 -0.87 -0.25
N ARG A 307 8.43 0.39 -0.26
CA ARG A 307 6.99 0.71 -0.35
C ARG A 307 6.43 0.33 -1.71
N TRP A 308 7.19 0.54 -2.79
CA TRP A 308 6.77 0.20 -4.15
C TRP A 308 6.72 -1.32 -4.36
N ILE A 309 7.72 -2.05 -3.83
CA ILE A 309 7.73 -3.52 -3.80
C ILE A 309 6.53 -4.03 -3.01
N HIS A 310 6.28 -3.47 -1.82
CA HIS A 310 5.14 -3.80 -0.99
C HIS A 310 3.79 -3.58 -1.71
N ALA A 311 3.62 -2.44 -2.37
CA ALA A 311 2.40 -2.11 -3.10
C ALA A 311 2.15 -3.04 -4.28
N GLY A 312 3.15 -3.22 -5.14
CA GLY A 312 3.08 -4.15 -6.27
C GLY A 312 2.79 -5.58 -5.80
N PHE A 313 3.55 -6.06 -4.82
CA PHE A 313 3.39 -7.42 -4.29
C PHE A 313 2.00 -7.63 -3.66
N THR A 314 1.48 -6.66 -2.91
CA THR A 314 0.15 -6.73 -2.30
C THR A 314 -0.95 -6.81 -3.36
N LEU A 315 -0.90 -5.95 -4.37
CA LEU A 315 -1.88 -5.96 -5.46
C LEU A 315 -1.80 -7.25 -6.29
N ALA A 316 -0.59 -7.71 -6.62
CA ALA A 316 -0.39 -8.99 -7.31
C ALA A 316 -0.89 -10.18 -6.48
N GLY A 317 -0.65 -10.17 -5.16
CA GLY A 317 -1.16 -11.17 -4.23
C GLY A 317 -2.69 -11.21 -4.20
N ILE A 318 -3.35 -10.06 -4.15
CA ILE A 318 -4.83 -9.96 -4.23
C ILE A 318 -5.35 -10.49 -5.57
N VAL A 319 -4.67 -10.21 -6.69
CA VAL A 319 -5.02 -10.81 -8.00
C VAL A 319 -4.95 -12.33 -7.93
N LEU A 320 -3.86 -12.92 -7.40
CA LEU A 320 -3.74 -14.37 -7.27
C LEU A 320 -4.81 -14.98 -6.34
N LEU A 321 -5.10 -14.32 -5.21
CA LEU A 321 -6.16 -14.74 -4.30
C LEU A 321 -7.52 -14.76 -5.00
N THR A 322 -7.79 -13.79 -5.87
CA THR A 322 -9.06 -13.70 -6.61
C THR A 322 -9.13 -14.70 -7.75
N GLU A 323 -8.08 -14.81 -8.56
CA GLU A 323 -8.04 -15.64 -9.77
C GLU A 323 -7.97 -17.14 -9.46
N SER A 324 -7.46 -17.53 -8.30
CA SER A 324 -7.48 -18.94 -7.85
C SER A 324 -8.86 -19.59 -7.76
N ARG A 325 -9.94 -18.81 -7.77
CA ARG A 325 -11.30 -19.31 -7.86
C ARG A 325 -11.73 -19.59 -9.30
N ARG A 326 -11.21 -18.82 -10.26
CA ARG A 326 -11.62 -18.83 -11.67
C ARG A 326 -10.74 -19.73 -12.52
N GLU A 327 -9.44 -19.74 -12.21
CA GLU A 327 -8.43 -20.52 -12.90
C GLU A 327 -7.79 -21.55 -11.97
N LYS A 328 -7.08 -22.50 -12.57
CA LYS A 328 -6.24 -23.47 -11.86
C LYS A 328 -4.97 -22.79 -11.31
N VAL A 329 -5.12 -21.77 -10.45
CA VAL A 329 -4.01 -21.18 -9.70
C VAL A 329 -3.80 -21.96 -8.41
N PHE A 330 -2.63 -22.57 -8.27
CA PHE A 330 -2.30 -23.37 -7.10
C PHE A 330 -0.88 -23.08 -6.62
N LEU A 331 -0.73 -22.88 -5.31
CA LEU A 331 0.57 -22.88 -4.65
C LEU A 331 0.89 -24.28 -4.12
N PRO A 332 2.12 -24.79 -4.34
CA PRO A 332 2.53 -26.10 -3.86
C PRO A 332 2.34 -26.23 -2.35
N LYS A 333 2.11 -27.47 -1.89
CA LYS A 333 2.15 -27.76 -0.46
C LYS A 333 3.60 -27.63 -0.01
N VAL A 334 3.84 -26.73 0.94
CA VAL A 334 5.15 -26.48 1.55
C VAL A 334 5.01 -26.77 3.05
N PRO A 335 6.01 -27.39 3.70
CA PRO A 335 5.97 -27.58 5.16
C PRO A 335 5.78 -26.25 5.90
N ILE A 336 4.97 -26.25 6.95
CA ILE A 336 4.70 -25.03 7.74
C ILE A 336 6.00 -24.44 8.29
N ALA A 337 6.95 -25.28 8.71
CA ALA A 337 8.28 -24.82 9.18
C ALA A 337 9.01 -23.97 8.14
N VAL A 338 8.94 -24.33 6.85
CA VAL A 338 9.55 -23.56 5.76
C VAL A 338 8.80 -22.23 5.55
N VAL A 339 7.48 -22.22 5.69
CA VAL A 339 6.71 -20.97 5.63
C VAL A 339 7.05 -20.03 6.79
N VAL A 340 7.19 -20.56 8.01
CA VAL A 340 7.59 -19.77 9.19
C VAL A 340 9.00 -19.22 9.01
N LEU A 341 9.94 -20.04 8.53
CA LEU A 341 11.30 -19.60 8.21
C LEU A 341 11.27 -18.50 7.15
N TYR A 342 10.53 -18.70 6.05
CA TYR A 342 10.36 -17.69 5.02
C TYR A 342 9.75 -16.39 5.56
N ALA A 343 8.74 -16.47 6.43
CA ALA A 343 8.07 -15.29 6.96
C ALA A 343 8.91 -14.51 7.98
N SER A 344 9.97 -15.11 8.55
CA SER A 344 10.78 -14.53 9.64
C SER A 344 12.20 -14.14 9.26
N VAL A 345 12.81 -14.79 8.26
CA VAL A 345 14.24 -14.60 7.96
C VAL A 345 14.55 -13.30 7.23
N TRP A 346 13.58 -12.69 6.54
CA TRP A 346 13.81 -11.50 5.72
C TRP A 346 12.77 -10.40 5.95
N SER A 347 13.11 -9.18 5.55
CA SER A 347 12.21 -8.02 5.56
C SER A 347 12.46 -7.13 4.35
N VAL A 348 11.48 -6.32 4.00
CA VAL A 348 11.62 -5.25 3.00
C VAL A 348 11.70 -3.92 3.74
N PRO A 349 12.90 -3.33 3.94
CA PRO A 349 12.99 -1.97 4.47
C PRO A 349 12.40 -0.99 3.46
N HIS A 350 11.72 0.05 3.92
CA HIS A 350 11.16 1.09 3.07
C HIS A 350 12.24 1.95 2.45
N TRP A 351 13.27 2.28 3.23
CA TRP A 351 14.45 3.05 2.85
C TRP A 351 15.69 2.45 3.53
N ILE A 352 16.84 2.53 2.87
CA ILE A 352 18.12 2.06 3.40
C ILE A 352 19.07 3.27 3.53
N PRO A 353 19.43 3.69 4.74
CA PRO A 353 20.40 4.76 4.95
C PRO A 353 21.81 4.35 4.51
N GLU A 354 22.67 5.34 4.28
CA GLU A 354 24.06 5.10 3.94
C GLU A 354 24.79 4.36 5.07
N GLY A 355 25.02 3.06 4.87
CA GLY A 355 25.73 2.18 5.80
C GLY A 355 24.86 1.07 6.41
N GLY A 356 23.54 1.07 6.16
CA GLY A 356 22.63 0.04 6.66
C GLY A 356 22.72 -1.28 5.88
N SER A 357 22.72 -2.41 6.60
CA SER A 357 22.79 -3.78 6.05
C SER A 357 21.58 -4.68 6.40
N GLY A 358 20.50 -4.10 6.93
CA GLY A 358 19.43 -4.87 7.57
C GLY A 358 18.41 -5.50 6.62
N PHE A 359 18.71 -6.69 6.07
CA PHE A 359 17.75 -7.53 5.34
C PHE A 359 17.19 -8.70 6.15
N PHE A 360 17.76 -8.98 7.34
CA PHE A 360 17.38 -10.10 8.18
C PHE A 360 16.17 -9.72 9.04
N GLY A 361 14.98 -10.23 8.69
CA GLY A 361 13.69 -9.78 9.22
C GLY A 361 13.60 -9.83 10.74
N ALA A 362 13.73 -11.02 11.34
CA ALA A 362 13.62 -11.20 12.79
C ALA A 362 14.77 -10.54 13.58
N PHE A 363 16.01 -10.62 13.09
CA PHE A 363 17.16 -10.02 13.77
C PHE A 363 17.13 -8.49 13.73
N SER A 364 16.73 -7.89 12.61
CA SER A 364 16.56 -6.43 12.51
C SER A 364 15.33 -5.92 13.25
N PHE A 365 14.22 -6.69 13.26
CA PHE A 365 13.04 -6.39 14.07
C PHE A 365 13.38 -6.40 15.57
N LEU A 366 14.02 -7.45 16.08
CA LEU A 366 14.42 -7.55 17.49
C LEU A 366 15.45 -6.48 17.86
N ALA A 367 16.45 -6.22 17.02
CA ALA A 367 17.45 -5.18 17.26
C ALA A 367 16.84 -3.76 17.28
N ARG A 368 15.88 -3.46 16.39
CA ARG A 368 15.17 -2.15 16.37
C ARG A 368 14.16 -2.01 17.50
N TRP A 369 13.55 -3.11 17.93
CA TRP A 369 12.60 -3.11 19.05
C TRP A 369 13.31 -2.88 20.39
N TRP A 370 14.48 -3.51 20.61
CA TRP A 370 15.25 -3.34 21.85
C TRP A 370 16.12 -2.06 21.88
N GLY A 371 16.54 -1.53 20.73
CA GLY A 371 17.39 -0.33 20.67
C GLY A 371 16.66 1.01 20.84
N LYS A 372 15.33 1.02 21.03
CA LYS A 372 14.51 2.24 21.22
C LYS A 372 13.66 2.22 22.51
N PHE A 373 13.95 1.32 23.45
CA PHE A 373 13.42 1.36 24.82
C PHE A 373 14.49 1.81 25.79
#